data_AF-A0A850BXS8-F1
#
_entry.id   AF-A0A850BXS8-F1
#
_cell.length_a   1.000
_cell.length_b   1.000
_cell.length_c   1.000
_cell.angle_alpha   90.00
_cell.angle_beta   90.00
_cell.angle_gamma   90.00
#
_symmetry.space_group_name_H-M   'P 1'
#
loop_
_entity.id
_entity.type
_entity.pdbx_description
1 polymer ?
#
loop_
_entity_poly.entity_id
_entity_poly.type
_entity_poly.pdbx_seq_one_letter_code
_entity_poly.pdbx_strand_id
1 'polypeptide(L)'
;MKRRQPAQAIQYTLRNVPPVLDRALRRRAKQLSKSLNEVALEALTRGAGVEHDVREQHDLDFLFGSWVEDPEVDQALAEQRKIEPDLWR
;
A
#
# COMPACT_ATOMS: atom_id res chain seq x y z
N MET A 1 10.43 17.48 -20.57
CA MET A 1 9.69 16.69 -19.56
C MET A 1 8.29 17.27 -19.43
N LYS A 2 7.24 16.58 -19.91
CA LYS A 2 5.85 17.06 -19.78
C LYS A 2 5.38 16.76 -18.36
N ARG A 3 5.12 17.80 -17.55
CA ARG A 3 4.47 17.63 -16.24
C ARG A 3 3.09 16.99 -16.49
N ARG A 4 2.85 15.78 -15.96
CA ARG A 4 1.49 15.20 -15.88
C ARG A 4 0.64 16.20 -15.10
N GLN A 5 -0.39 16.77 -15.73
CA GLN A 5 -1.40 17.54 -15.00
C GLN A 5 -2.04 16.59 -13.98
N PRO A 6 -2.20 17.00 -12.71
CA PRO A 6 -2.94 16.17 -11.76
C PRO A 6 -4.35 16.01 -12.32
N ALA A 7 -4.79 14.76 -12.47
CA ALA A 7 -6.15 14.44 -12.86
C ALA A 7 -7.10 15.15 -11.88
N GLN A 8 -8.12 15.83 -12.42
CA GLN A 8 -9.07 16.57 -11.60
C GLN A 8 -9.77 15.61 -10.65
N ALA A 9 -9.69 15.86 -9.34
CA ALA A 9 -10.25 14.98 -8.33
C ALA A 9 -11.79 14.98 -8.42
N ILE A 10 -12.40 13.80 -8.57
CA ILE A 10 -13.86 13.64 -8.59
C ILE A 10 -14.36 13.56 -7.15
N GLN A 11 -15.35 14.39 -6.81
CA GLN A 11 -15.97 14.41 -5.48
C GLN A 11 -17.33 13.71 -5.50
N TYR A 12 -17.53 12.78 -4.58
CA TYR A 12 -18.81 12.11 -4.34
C TYR A 12 -19.33 12.42 -2.94
N THR A 13 -20.66 12.59 -2.83
CA THR A 13 -21.36 12.69 -1.55
C THR A 13 -22.14 11.41 -1.31
N LEU A 14 -21.76 10.65 -0.29
CA LEU A 14 -22.52 9.47 0.15
C LEU A 14 -23.69 9.91 1.03
N ARG A 15 -24.93 9.69 0.55
CA ARG A 15 -26.16 10.02 1.30
C ARG A 15 -26.66 8.81 2.07
N ASN A 16 -27.39 9.06 3.16
CA ASN A 16 -28.06 8.02 3.97
C ASN A 16 -27.11 6.93 4.50
N VAL A 17 -25.90 7.31 4.95
CA VAL A 17 -24.94 6.38 5.56
C VAL A 17 -25.56 5.77 6.82
N PRO A 18 -25.72 4.44 6.91
CA PRO A 18 -26.29 3.81 8.10
C PRO A 18 -25.45 4.09 9.36
N PRO A 19 -26.06 4.32 10.54
CA PRO A 19 -25.31 4.61 11.78
C PRO A 19 -24.30 3.53 12.17
N VAL A 20 -24.59 2.27 11.83
CA VAL A 20 -23.66 1.15 12.06
C VAL A 20 -22.39 1.31 11.21
N LEU A 21 -22.53 1.76 9.96
CA LEU A 21 -21.41 1.97 9.04
C LEU A 21 -20.55 3.18 9.46
N ASP A 22 -21.16 4.32 9.80
CA ASP A 22 -20.42 5.50 10.28
C ASP A 22 -19.56 5.15 11.52
N ARG A 23 -20.14 4.46 12.50
CA ARG A 23 -19.40 4.01 13.70
C ARG A 23 -18.24 3.08 13.35
N ALA A 24 -18.45 2.14 12.43
CA ALA A 24 -17.40 1.22 12.00
C ALA A 24 -16.23 1.95 11.32
N LEU A 25 -16.54 2.90 10.42
CA LEU A 25 -15.54 3.70 9.71
C LEU A 25 -14.76 4.61 10.67
N ARG A 26 -15.44 5.31 11.59
CA ARG A 26 -14.77 6.16 12.59
C ARG A 26 -13.88 5.38 13.54
N ARG A 27 -14.34 4.21 14.01
CA ARG A 27 -13.52 3.31 14.84
C ARG A 27 -12.24 2.90 14.11
N ARG A 28 -12.36 2.52 12.83
CA ARG A 28 -11.21 2.13 12.01
C ARG A 28 -10.28 3.31 11.73
N ALA A 29 -10.80 4.51 11.46
CA ALA A 29 -10.02 5.73 11.30
C ALA A 29 -9.17 6.03 12.55
N LYS A 30 -9.76 5.93 13.74
CA LYS A 30 -9.04 6.07 15.01
C LYS A 30 -7.97 5.00 15.22
N GLN A 31 -8.28 3.74 14.93
CA GLN A 31 -7.32 2.64 15.08
C GLN A 31 -6.11 2.76 14.15
N LEU A 32 -6.32 3.27 12.94
CA LEU A 32 -5.27 3.40 11.92
C LEU A 32 -4.61 4.78 11.91
N SER A 33 -5.01 5.70 12.79
CA SER A 33 -4.58 7.10 12.77
C SER A 33 -4.73 7.76 11.40
N LYS A 34 -5.79 7.41 10.67
CA LYS A 34 -6.13 7.93 9.33
C LYS A 34 -7.34 8.84 9.39
N SER A 35 -7.50 9.71 8.40
CA SER A 35 -8.73 10.47 8.24
C SER A 35 -9.91 9.56 7.90
N LEU A 36 -11.13 10.00 8.23
CA LEU A 36 -12.35 9.26 7.87
C LEU A 36 -12.48 9.11 6.35
N ASN A 37 -12.06 10.13 5.59
CA ASN A 37 -12.11 10.11 4.13
C ASN A 37 -11.17 9.05 3.54
N GLU A 38 -9.93 8.95 4.02
CA GLU A 38 -8.99 7.91 3.57
C GLU A 38 -9.52 6.50 3.85
N VAL A 39 -10.07 6.26 5.05
CA VAL A 39 -10.65 4.95 5.37
C VAL A 39 -11.87 4.65 4.52
N ALA A 40 -12.71 5.65 4.22
CA ALA A 40 -13.86 5.50 3.34
C ALA A 40 -13.41 5.16 1.91
N LEU A 41 -12.42 5.86 1.36
CA LEU A 41 -11.87 5.57 0.04
C LEU A 41 -11.26 4.17 0.00
N GLU A 42 -10.43 3.78 0.98
CA GLU A 42 -9.88 2.42 1.05
C GLU A 42 -10.97 1.34 1.08
N ALA A 43 -12.07 1.57 1.80
CA ALA A 43 -13.18 0.63 1.85
C ALA A 43 -13.95 0.55 0.52
N LEU A 44 -14.17 1.68 -0.14
CA LEU A 44 -14.83 1.73 -1.46
C LEU A 44 -13.95 1.09 -2.54
N THR A 45 -12.65 1.40 -2.55
CA THR A 45 -11.66 0.79 -3.45
C THR A 45 -11.66 -0.73 -3.32
N ARG A 46 -11.61 -1.26 -2.09
CA ARG A 46 -11.72 -2.70 -1.85
C ARG A 46 -13.06 -3.28 -2.30
N GLY A 47 -14.16 -2.62 -1.94
CA GLY A 47 -15.51 -3.08 -2.29
C GLY A 47 -15.78 -3.09 -3.80
N ALA A 48 -15.14 -2.19 -4.55
CA ALA A 48 -15.19 -2.13 -6.01
C ALA A 48 -14.14 -3.02 -6.70
N GLY A 49 -13.23 -3.65 -5.95
CA GLY A 49 -12.19 -4.53 -6.50
C GLY A 49 -11.06 -3.80 -7.25
N VAL A 50 -10.84 -2.50 -6.98
CA VAL A 50 -9.86 -1.65 -7.68
C VAL A 50 -8.61 -1.34 -6.84
N GLU A 51 -8.28 -2.19 -5.87
CA GLU A 51 -7.19 -1.95 -4.90
C GLU A 51 -5.80 -1.86 -5.54
N HIS A 52 -5.60 -2.53 -6.68
CA HIS A 52 -4.35 -2.50 -7.44
C HIS A 52 -4.19 -1.25 -8.33
N ASP A 53 -5.30 -0.61 -8.72
CA ASP A 53 -5.27 0.54 -9.65
C ASP A 53 -5.11 1.89 -8.95
N VAL A 54 -5.33 1.95 -7.63
CA VAL A 54 -5.44 3.23 -6.89
C VAL A 54 -4.23 3.54 -6.01
N ARG A 55 -3.37 2.56 -5.70
CA ARG A 55 -2.27 2.75 -4.74
C ARG A 55 -0.92 2.39 -5.33
N GLU A 56 -0.29 3.35 -6.00
CA GLU A 56 1.17 3.32 -6.18
C GLU A 56 1.81 3.45 -4.78
N GLN A 57 2.57 2.44 -4.35
CA GLN A 57 3.31 2.45 -3.08
C GLN A 57 4.69 3.02 -3.35
N HIS A 58 4.95 4.23 -2.83
CA HIS A 58 6.19 4.98 -3.04
C HIS A 58 7.08 5.06 -1.78
N ASP A 59 6.67 4.42 -0.69
CA ASP A 59 7.36 4.47 0.59
C ASP A 59 8.76 3.83 0.56
N LEU A 60 9.00 2.92 -0.40
CA LEU A 60 10.31 2.31 -0.64
C LEU A 60 11.04 2.91 -1.85
N ASP A 61 10.51 3.97 -2.48
CA ASP A 61 11.09 4.49 -3.71
C ASP A 61 12.53 5.00 -3.53
N PHE A 62 12.83 5.49 -2.34
CA PHE A 62 14.16 5.98 -1.97
C PHE A 62 15.23 4.87 -1.96
N LEU A 63 14.84 3.60 -1.91
CA LEU A 63 15.75 2.46 -1.95
C LEU A 63 16.19 2.11 -3.39
N PHE A 64 15.42 2.52 -4.41
CA PHE A 64 15.79 2.22 -5.79
C PHE A 64 17.07 2.95 -6.18
N GLY A 65 18.10 2.19 -6.56
CA GLY A 65 19.40 2.73 -6.95
C GLY A 65 20.27 3.20 -5.78
N SER A 66 19.83 3.01 -4.53
CA SER A 66 20.64 3.31 -3.35
C SER A 66 21.54 2.15 -2.92
N TRP A 67 21.62 1.08 -3.73
CA TRP A 67 22.46 -0.07 -3.42
C TRP A 67 23.93 0.34 -3.42
N VAL A 68 24.64 -0.07 -2.37
CA VAL A 68 26.09 0.06 -2.27
C VAL A 68 26.65 -1.35 -2.34
N GLU A 69 27.61 -1.58 -3.23
CA GLU A 69 28.27 -2.89 -3.32
C GLU A 69 28.95 -3.23 -1.98
N ASP A 70 28.61 -4.39 -1.44
CA ASP A 70 29.10 -4.90 -0.17
C ASP A 70 29.42 -6.40 -0.32
N PRO A 71 30.71 -6.76 -0.38
CA PRO A 71 31.14 -8.16 -0.56
C PRO A 71 30.70 -9.09 0.57
N GLU A 72 30.52 -8.59 1.80
CA GLU A 72 30.06 -9.43 2.92
C GLU A 72 28.59 -9.80 2.74
N VAL A 73 27.77 -8.85 2.27
CA VAL A 73 26.37 -9.09 1.93
C VAL A 73 26.26 -10.05 0.75
N ASP A 74 27.09 -9.87 -0.29
CA ASP A 74 27.11 -10.77 -1.45
C ASP A 74 27.47 -12.20 -1.06
N GLN A 75 28.46 -12.39 -0.19
CA GLN A 75 28.81 -13.71 0.34
C GLN A 75 27.65 -14.32 1.13
N ALA A 76 27.04 -13.55 2.05
CA ALA A 76 25.91 -14.03 2.84
C ALA A 76 24.71 -14.42 1.97
N LEU A 77 24.41 -13.64 0.92
CA LEU A 77 23.36 -13.97 -0.05
C LEU A 77 23.70 -15.22 -0.86
N ALA A 78 24.96 -15.42 -1.25
CA ALA A 78 25.38 -16.62 -1.95
C ALA A 78 25.24 -17.88 -1.09
N GLU A 79 25.50 -17.78 0.22
CA GLU A 79 25.29 -18.86 1.17
C GLU A 79 23.81 -19.18 1.36
N GLN A 80 22.95 -18.18 1.52
CA GLN A 80 21.49 -18.35 1.68
C GLN A 80 20.79 -18.93 0.44
N ARG A 81 21.35 -18.73 -0.76
CA ARG A 81 20.79 -19.27 -2.01
C ARG A 81 21.08 -20.75 -2.24
N LYS A 82 21.92 -21.38 -1.41
CA LYS A 82 22.15 -22.82 -1.48
C LYS A 82 20.88 -23.54 -1.04
N ILE A 83 20.26 -24.26 -1.98
CA ILE A 83 19.09 -25.08 -1.67
C ILE A 83 19.56 -26.31 -0.91
N GLU A 84 19.01 -26.52 0.28
CA GLU A 84 19.18 -27.74 1.07
C GLU A 84 18.02 -28.70 0.73
N PRO A 85 18.25 -29.75 -0.07
CA PRO A 85 17.17 -30.59 -0.59
C PRO A 85 16.39 -31.33 0.51
N ASP A 86 17.03 -31.59 1.64
CA ASP A 86 16.43 -32.31 2.76
C ASP A 86 15.43 -31.45 3.56
N LEU A 87 15.51 -30.11 3.45
CA LEU A 87 14.54 -29.18 4.06
C LEU A 87 13.31 -28.93 3.18
N TRP A 88 13.32 -29.39 1.92
CA TRP A 88 12.27 -29.13 0.91
C TRP A 88 11.49 -30.40 0.52
N ARG A 89 11.50 -31.44 1.37
CA ARG A 89 10.71 -32.66 1.20
C ARG A 89 9.30 -32.54 1.76
#